data_AF-A0A1V5DFA0-F1
#
_entry.id   AF-A0A1V5DFA0-F1
#
_cell.length_a   1.000
_cell.length_b   1.000
_cell.length_c   1.000
_cell.angle_alpha   90.00
_cell.angle_beta   90.00
_cell.angle_gamma   90.00
#
_symmetry.space_group_name_H-M   'P 1'
#
loop_
_entity.id
_entity.type
_entity.pdbx_description
1 polymer ?
#
loop_
_entity_poly.entity_id
_entity_poly.type
_entity_poly.pdbx_seq_one_letter_code
_entity_poly.pdbx_strand_id
1 'polypeptide(L)'
;MNTDNPLIKRFNQRLSEIPEPGGGQCHVALLGVANVGVMAGVAPEIIFDEIRQSIPPGRRKVSDREIQEAINRALQDTGKQSRTFKKKSEPVVKDGKEALKRILEKSVSCDEADLWDASPYRLSWEPSIEDAIHFLKTFFHSDDLVFIGDRTEPGIPGTNIRTVADWISFFKYGGTAGPFFIINPLDGIPRLKNTYQGETYRGDQNIKVFRHALIEFDDLSHDDQIRFWMAINLPVRALIDTGGKSIHGLIDVSPLEIRTADDWNRHIKQRLYDERLVPLGVDRACKNPARLSRLPGVIRQESGKMQRLLWLSPTGRRCMNV
;
A
#
# COMPACT_ATOMS: atom_id res chain seq x y z
N MET A 1 -34.42 -20.12 18.84
CA MET A 1 -34.22 -19.51 17.50
C MET A 1 -35.01 -20.30 16.48
N ASN A 2 -35.58 -19.65 15.46
CA ASN A 2 -36.31 -20.34 14.41
C ASN A 2 -35.34 -21.19 13.57
N THR A 3 -35.28 -22.50 13.83
CA THR A 3 -34.30 -23.44 13.27
C THR A 3 -34.42 -23.64 11.76
N ASP A 4 -35.47 -23.11 11.13
CA ASP A 4 -35.67 -23.13 9.69
C ASP A 4 -35.08 -21.94 8.93
N ASN A 5 -34.45 -20.99 9.62
CA ASN A 5 -33.68 -19.94 8.94
C ASN A 5 -32.40 -20.56 8.30
N PRO A 6 -32.23 -20.50 6.97
CA PRO A 6 -31.06 -21.07 6.30
C PRO A 6 -29.72 -20.45 6.75
N LEU A 7 -29.74 -19.20 7.21
CA LEU A 7 -28.54 -18.55 7.77
C LEU A 7 -28.18 -19.09 9.16
N ILE A 8 -29.17 -19.47 9.97
CA ILE A 8 -28.93 -20.13 11.26
C ILE A 8 -28.37 -21.55 11.03
N LYS A 9 -28.90 -22.29 10.05
CA LYS A 9 -28.32 -23.61 9.66
C LYS A 9 -26.86 -23.47 9.23
N ARG A 10 -26.55 -22.46 8.40
CA ARG A 10 -25.19 -22.17 7.94
C ARG A 10 -24.27 -21.67 9.06
N PHE A 11 -24.80 -20.91 10.02
CA PHE A 11 -24.06 -20.48 11.20
C PHE A 11 -23.62 -21.70 12.03
N ASN A 12 -24.56 -22.60 12.34
CA ASN A 12 -24.28 -23.84 13.08
C ASN A 12 -23.31 -24.75 12.34
N GLN A 13 -23.43 -24.88 11.01
CA GLN A 13 -22.48 -25.63 10.20
C GLN A 13 -21.06 -25.07 10.35
N ARG A 14 -20.88 -23.75 10.22
CA ARG A 14 -19.55 -23.14 10.32
C ARG A 14 -18.94 -23.22 11.72
N LEU A 15 -19.77 -23.20 12.77
CA LEU A 15 -19.31 -23.45 14.14
C LEU A 15 -18.66 -24.84 14.24
N SER A 16 -19.26 -25.86 13.65
CA SER A 16 -18.71 -27.23 13.65
C SER A 16 -17.44 -27.41 12.80
N GLU A 17 -17.17 -26.47 11.89
CA GLU A 17 -16.04 -26.50 10.96
C GLU A 17 -14.86 -25.63 11.42
N ILE A 18 -14.90 -25.06 12.64
CA ILE A 18 -13.80 -24.24 13.16
C ILE A 18 -12.54 -25.11 13.28
N PRO A 19 -11.44 -24.77 12.57
CA PRO A 19 -10.22 -25.57 12.60
C PRO A 19 -9.41 -25.29 13.86
N GLU A 20 -8.55 -26.25 14.21
CA GLU A 20 -7.64 -26.13 15.35
C GLU A 20 -6.75 -24.86 15.27
N PRO A 21 -6.63 -24.11 16.38
CA PRO A 21 -5.73 -22.97 16.43
C PRO A 21 -4.26 -23.37 16.26
N GLY A 22 -3.50 -22.55 15.51
CA GLY A 22 -2.07 -22.74 15.26
C GLY A 22 -1.69 -23.10 13.82
N GLY A 23 -2.67 -23.43 12.96
CA GLY A 23 -2.46 -23.71 11.53
C GLY A 23 -2.75 -22.54 10.57
N GLY A 24 -2.92 -21.32 11.08
CA GLY A 24 -3.20 -20.10 10.28
C GLY A 24 -4.63 -19.96 9.75
N GLN A 25 -5.46 -21.01 9.81
CA GLN A 25 -6.82 -21.02 9.25
C GLN A 25 -7.91 -20.62 10.26
N CYS A 26 -7.65 -20.79 11.57
CA CYS A 26 -8.62 -20.52 12.62
C CYS A 26 -9.10 -19.06 12.61
N HIS A 27 -8.18 -18.09 12.50
CA HIS A 27 -8.53 -16.66 12.45
C HIS A 27 -9.51 -16.31 11.31
N VAL A 28 -9.30 -16.90 10.12
CA VAL A 28 -10.18 -16.69 8.96
C VAL A 28 -11.56 -17.34 9.20
N ALA A 29 -11.58 -18.52 9.81
CA ALA A 29 -12.82 -19.22 10.15
C ALA A 29 -13.67 -18.44 11.17
N LEU A 30 -13.06 -17.84 12.20
CA LEU A 30 -13.74 -17.02 13.20
C LEU A 30 -14.50 -15.85 12.55
N LEU A 31 -13.84 -15.13 11.64
CA LEU A 31 -14.49 -14.05 10.87
C LEU A 31 -15.62 -14.59 9.97
N GLY A 32 -15.42 -15.77 9.37
CA GLY A 32 -16.44 -16.45 8.57
C GLY A 32 -17.70 -16.81 9.38
N VAL A 33 -17.54 -17.31 10.60
CA VAL A 33 -18.64 -17.64 11.52
C VAL A 33 -19.34 -16.37 11.97
N ALA A 34 -18.58 -15.36 12.42
CA ALA A 34 -19.11 -14.09 12.89
C ALA A 34 -19.97 -13.38 11.83
N ASN A 35 -19.52 -13.34 10.56
CA ASN A 35 -20.30 -12.78 9.45
C ASN A 35 -21.66 -13.48 9.28
N VAL A 36 -21.69 -14.80 9.31
CA VAL A 36 -22.95 -15.55 9.13
C VAL A 36 -23.87 -15.38 10.34
N GLY A 37 -23.33 -15.36 11.56
CA GLY A 37 -24.11 -15.11 12.78
C GLY A 37 -24.77 -13.74 12.78
N VAL A 38 -24.02 -12.69 12.42
CA VAL A 38 -24.56 -11.33 12.32
C VAL A 38 -25.62 -11.23 11.22
N MET A 39 -25.37 -11.81 10.04
CA MET A 39 -26.36 -11.86 8.95
C MET A 39 -27.64 -12.63 9.34
N ALA A 40 -27.52 -13.64 10.20
CA ALA A 40 -28.64 -14.42 10.71
C ALA A 40 -29.43 -13.69 11.81
N GLY A 41 -29.00 -12.50 12.23
CA GLY A 41 -29.62 -11.71 13.29
C GLY A 41 -29.33 -12.23 14.69
N VAL A 42 -28.27 -13.02 14.88
CA VAL A 42 -27.85 -13.52 16.19
C VAL A 42 -27.19 -12.38 16.96
N ALA A 43 -27.53 -12.23 18.25
CA ALA A 43 -26.94 -11.22 19.11
C ALA A 43 -25.41 -11.43 19.23
N PRO A 44 -24.58 -10.38 19.20
CA PRO A 44 -23.12 -10.48 19.27
C PRO A 44 -22.61 -11.31 20.44
N GLU A 45 -23.27 -11.23 21.59
CA GLU A 45 -22.94 -11.95 22.81
C GLU A 45 -23.14 -13.47 22.62
N ILE A 46 -24.22 -13.86 21.94
CA ILE A 46 -24.50 -15.27 21.62
C ILE A 46 -23.49 -15.77 20.57
N ILE A 47 -23.14 -14.97 19.57
CA ILE A 47 -22.11 -15.34 18.57
C ILE A 47 -20.78 -15.60 19.26
N PHE A 48 -20.41 -14.75 20.23
CA PHE A 48 -19.19 -14.88 20.99
C PHE A 48 -19.14 -16.20 21.76
N ASP A 49 -20.19 -16.50 22.53
CA ASP A 49 -20.25 -17.71 23.36
C ASP A 49 -20.21 -18.98 22.51
N GLU A 50 -20.98 -19.02 21.41
CA GLU A 50 -21.02 -20.17 20.50
C GLU A 50 -19.67 -20.42 19.82
N ILE A 51 -19.00 -19.36 19.34
CA ILE A 51 -17.64 -19.47 18.79
C ILE A 51 -16.68 -19.96 19.87
N ARG A 52 -16.75 -19.41 21.08
CA ARG A 52 -15.83 -19.76 22.17
C ARG A 52 -15.92 -21.24 22.54
N GLN A 53 -17.13 -21.78 22.57
CA GLN A 53 -17.41 -23.19 22.88
C GLN A 53 -17.04 -24.12 21.72
N SER A 54 -17.11 -23.64 20.48
CA SER A 54 -16.89 -24.46 19.28
C SER A 54 -15.44 -24.52 18.80
N ILE A 55 -14.52 -23.74 19.39
CA ILE A 55 -13.09 -23.83 19.04
C ILE A 55 -12.50 -25.14 19.60
N PRO A 56 -11.99 -26.04 18.74
CA PRO A 56 -11.32 -27.24 19.21
C PRO A 56 -9.97 -26.92 19.87
N PRO A 57 -9.47 -27.79 20.76
CA PRO A 57 -8.13 -27.62 21.34
C PRO A 57 -7.08 -27.63 20.23
N GLY A 58 -6.05 -26.78 20.34
CA GLY A 58 -4.99 -26.69 19.35
C GLY A 58 -3.68 -26.18 19.93
N ARG A 59 -2.68 -25.95 19.08
CA ARG A 59 -1.32 -25.54 19.46
C ARG A 59 -1.23 -24.12 20.03
N ARG A 60 -2.31 -23.34 19.92
CA ARG A 60 -2.42 -21.96 20.43
C ARG A 60 -3.76 -21.77 21.12
N LYS A 61 -3.81 -20.90 22.13
CA LYS A 61 -5.08 -20.42 22.70
C LYS A 61 -5.59 -19.22 21.88
N VAL A 62 -6.83 -19.31 21.40
CA VAL A 62 -7.53 -18.15 20.84
C VAL A 62 -7.95 -17.25 22.01
N SER A 63 -7.57 -15.97 21.93
CA SER A 63 -7.97 -14.99 22.95
C SER A 63 -9.40 -14.51 22.72
N ASP A 64 -10.11 -14.18 23.78
CA ASP A 64 -11.46 -13.59 23.72
C ASP A 64 -11.47 -12.34 22.82
N ARG A 65 -10.38 -11.56 22.87
CA ARG A 65 -10.16 -10.40 22.00
C ARG A 65 -10.21 -10.74 20.50
N GLU A 66 -9.63 -11.87 20.11
CA GLU A 66 -9.58 -12.31 18.71
C GLU A 66 -10.99 -12.64 18.18
N ILE A 67 -11.85 -13.21 19.03
CA ILE A 67 -13.26 -13.47 18.72
C ILE A 67 -14.04 -12.15 18.64
N GLN A 68 -13.81 -11.22 19.58
CA GLN A 68 -14.45 -9.92 19.58
C GLN A 68 -14.09 -9.08 18.34
N GLU A 69 -12.83 -9.11 17.91
CA GLU A 69 -12.37 -8.43 16.69
C GLU A 69 -13.08 -8.96 15.43
N ALA A 70 -13.30 -10.29 15.35
CA ALA A 70 -14.04 -10.91 14.25
C ALA A 70 -15.52 -10.47 14.22
N ILE A 71 -16.17 -10.41 15.38
CA ILE A 71 -17.58 -9.98 15.52
C ILE A 71 -17.74 -8.49 15.19
N ASN A 72 -16.87 -7.63 15.72
CA ASN A 72 -16.88 -6.20 15.43
C ASN A 72 -16.69 -5.95 13.92
N ARG A 73 -15.83 -6.72 13.27
CA ARG A 73 -15.62 -6.64 11.82
C ARG A 73 -16.88 -7.06 11.05
N ALA A 74 -17.53 -8.15 11.46
CA ALA A 74 -18.77 -8.61 10.83
C ALA A 74 -19.91 -7.59 10.95
N LEU A 75 -20.10 -6.98 12.12
CA LEU A 75 -21.11 -5.93 12.35
C LEU A 75 -20.91 -4.72 11.43
N GLN A 76 -19.67 -4.29 11.23
CA GLN A 76 -19.33 -3.18 10.32
C GLN A 76 -19.56 -3.51 8.85
N ASP A 77 -19.30 -4.75 8.44
CA ASP A 77 -19.55 -5.19 7.07
C ASP A 77 -21.06 -5.36 6.80
N THR A 78 -21.88 -5.61 7.83
CA THR A 78 -23.35 -5.78 7.71
C THR A 78 -24.11 -4.44 7.60
N GLY A 79 -23.59 -3.37 8.22
CA GLY A 79 -24.11 -2.00 8.07
C GLY A 79 -23.87 -1.39 6.68
N LYS A 80 -23.09 -2.05 5.82
CA LYS A 80 -22.88 -1.69 4.41
C LYS A 80 -23.73 -2.64 3.58
N GLN A 81 -24.81 -2.15 2.97
CA GLN A 81 -25.71 -2.92 2.10
C GLN A 81 -24.92 -3.91 1.23
N SER A 82 -25.40 -5.17 1.23
CA SER A 82 -25.08 -6.27 0.31
C SER A 82 -23.87 -6.00 -0.58
N ARG A 83 -22.68 -6.43 -0.16
CA ARG A 83 -21.59 -6.66 -1.11
C ARG A 83 -22.04 -7.83 -2.00
N THR A 84 -22.77 -7.51 -3.08
CA THR A 84 -22.79 -8.36 -4.28
C THR A 84 -21.37 -8.84 -4.50
N PHE A 85 -21.17 -10.16 -4.61
CA PHE A 85 -19.89 -10.77 -4.94
C PHE A 85 -19.40 -10.11 -6.24
N LYS A 86 -18.55 -9.08 -6.12
CA LYS A 86 -17.94 -8.46 -7.29
C LYS A 86 -16.91 -9.48 -7.76
N LYS A 87 -17.25 -10.19 -8.85
CA LYS A 87 -16.31 -11.03 -9.59
C LYS A 87 -15.01 -10.24 -9.72
N LYS A 88 -13.89 -10.82 -9.30
CA LYS A 88 -12.56 -10.21 -9.45
C LYS A 88 -12.42 -9.82 -10.93
N SER A 89 -12.06 -8.57 -11.20
CA SER A 89 -11.92 -8.12 -12.59
C SER A 89 -10.91 -9.02 -13.30
N GLU A 90 -11.29 -9.48 -14.50
CA GLU A 90 -10.39 -10.29 -15.31
C GLU A 90 -9.22 -9.42 -15.77
N PRO A 91 -7.97 -9.93 -15.72
CA PRO A 91 -6.83 -9.22 -16.26
C PRO A 91 -7.08 -8.77 -17.70
N VAL A 92 -6.83 -7.50 -17.99
CA VAL A 92 -6.81 -7.01 -19.38
C VAL A 92 -5.58 -7.57 -20.10
N VAL A 93 -4.48 -7.75 -19.36
CA VAL A 93 -3.28 -8.42 -19.86
C VAL A 93 -3.42 -9.93 -19.67
N LYS A 94 -3.72 -10.65 -20.76
CA LYS A 94 -3.97 -12.11 -20.73
C LYS A 94 -2.69 -12.93 -20.52
N ASP A 95 -1.61 -12.57 -21.22
CA ASP A 95 -0.28 -13.17 -21.05
C ASP A 95 0.70 -12.12 -20.53
N GLY A 96 0.76 -12.01 -19.21
CA GLY A 96 1.56 -11.00 -18.53
C GLY A 96 3.07 -11.17 -18.71
N LYS A 97 3.56 -12.40 -18.81
CA LYS A 97 4.99 -12.68 -19.00
C LYS A 97 5.45 -12.27 -20.40
N GLU A 98 4.69 -12.64 -21.41
CA GLU A 98 5.00 -12.26 -22.79
C GLU A 98 4.80 -10.75 -23.02
N ALA A 99 3.82 -10.13 -22.36
CA ALA A 99 3.66 -8.68 -22.39
C ALA A 99 4.83 -7.94 -21.73
N LEU A 100 5.30 -8.42 -20.57
CA LEU A 100 6.47 -7.87 -19.90
C LEU A 100 7.71 -8.01 -20.79
N LYS A 101 7.96 -9.20 -21.34
CA LYS A 101 9.08 -9.45 -22.27
C LYS A 101 9.09 -8.43 -23.42
N ARG A 102 7.94 -8.23 -24.07
CA ARG A 102 7.79 -7.22 -25.14
C ARG A 102 8.00 -5.78 -24.68
N ILE A 103 7.78 -5.46 -23.41
CA ILE A 103 8.11 -4.13 -22.86
C ILE A 103 9.62 -4.01 -22.72
N LEU A 104 10.28 -5.00 -22.12
CA LEU A 104 11.73 -5.01 -21.90
C LEU A 104 12.51 -4.97 -23.22
N GLU A 105 12.00 -5.65 -24.26
CA GLU A 105 12.59 -5.66 -25.61
C GLU A 105 12.62 -4.29 -26.30
N LYS A 106 11.82 -3.31 -25.86
CA LYS A 106 11.81 -1.95 -26.46
C LYS A 106 12.98 -1.07 -26.02
N SER A 107 13.67 -1.46 -24.95
CA SER A 107 14.71 -0.65 -24.31
C SER A 107 15.91 -1.50 -23.91
N VAL A 108 16.20 -2.57 -24.68
CA VAL A 108 17.24 -3.56 -24.36
C VAL A 108 18.61 -2.93 -24.07
N SER A 109 18.93 -1.84 -24.77
CA SER A 109 20.21 -1.13 -24.65
C SER A 109 20.24 -0.07 -23.55
N CYS A 110 19.14 0.20 -22.84
CA CYS A 110 19.10 1.23 -21.81
C CYS A 110 19.65 0.72 -20.48
N ASP A 111 20.50 1.53 -19.83
CA ASP A 111 21.04 1.29 -18.50
C ASP A 111 20.72 2.43 -17.50
N GLU A 112 21.31 2.39 -16.30
CA GLU A 112 21.10 3.40 -15.26
C GLU A 112 21.57 4.80 -15.70
N ALA A 113 22.64 4.89 -16.50
CA ALA A 113 23.15 6.16 -16.99
C ALA A 113 22.20 6.78 -18.02
N ASP A 114 21.65 5.97 -18.93
CA ASP A 114 20.60 6.44 -19.85
C ASP A 114 19.37 6.95 -19.10
N LEU A 115 19.00 6.27 -18.00
CA LEU A 115 17.90 6.71 -17.15
C LEU A 115 18.20 8.05 -16.49
N TRP A 116 19.42 8.24 -15.96
CA TRP A 116 19.84 9.51 -15.37
C TRP A 116 19.83 10.65 -16.40
N ASP A 117 20.37 10.40 -17.60
CA ASP A 117 20.41 11.39 -18.69
C ASP A 117 19.00 11.75 -19.18
N ALA A 118 18.07 10.81 -19.12
CA ALA A 118 16.66 11.05 -19.45
C ALA A 118 15.90 11.81 -18.35
N SER A 119 16.48 12.02 -17.16
CA SER A 119 15.84 12.75 -16.07
C SER A 119 15.64 14.23 -16.42
N PRO A 120 14.39 14.74 -16.44
CA PRO A 120 14.12 16.17 -16.67
C PRO A 120 14.73 17.07 -15.59
N TYR A 121 14.91 16.53 -14.38
CA TYR A 121 15.63 17.18 -13.31
C TYR A 121 17.06 16.65 -13.27
N ARG A 122 18.04 17.53 -13.49
CA ARG A 122 19.45 17.15 -13.49
C ARG A 122 19.93 16.79 -12.08
N LEU A 123 20.36 15.54 -11.89
CA LEU A 123 20.87 15.00 -10.62
C LEU A 123 22.41 15.09 -10.60
N SER A 124 22.96 16.30 -10.52
CA SER A 124 24.40 16.56 -10.69
C SER A 124 25.16 16.71 -9.36
N TRP A 125 24.79 15.93 -8.35
CA TRP A 125 25.43 15.92 -7.03
C TRP A 125 25.60 14.48 -6.55
N GLU A 126 26.48 14.28 -5.57
CA GLU A 126 26.70 12.96 -4.97
C GLU A 126 25.48 12.51 -4.14
N PRO A 127 25.03 11.24 -4.26
CA PRO A 127 23.91 10.72 -3.50
C PRO A 127 24.06 10.97 -2.00
N SER A 128 23.15 11.76 -1.45
CA SER A 128 23.18 12.25 -0.07
C SER A 128 21.82 12.82 0.30
N ILE A 129 21.70 13.47 1.46
CA ILE A 129 20.44 14.10 1.88
C ILE A 129 19.93 15.17 0.90
N GLU A 130 20.79 15.69 0.01
CA GLU A 130 20.39 16.55 -1.11
C GLU A 130 19.36 15.86 -2.02
N ASP A 131 19.42 14.53 -2.20
CA ASP A 131 18.40 13.78 -2.92
C ASP A 131 17.02 13.97 -2.28
N ALA A 132 16.93 13.86 -0.95
CA ALA A 132 15.67 14.04 -0.23
C ALA A 132 15.16 15.48 -0.39
N ILE A 133 16.03 16.48 -0.28
CA ILE A 133 15.68 17.89 -0.40
C ILE A 133 15.12 18.19 -1.81
N HIS A 134 15.84 17.77 -2.85
CA HIS A 134 15.45 18.00 -4.24
C HIS A 134 14.21 17.19 -4.63
N PHE A 135 14.11 15.95 -4.14
CA PHE A 135 12.92 15.11 -4.29
C PHE A 135 11.69 15.79 -3.68
N LEU A 136 11.72 16.14 -2.39
CA LEU A 136 10.59 16.73 -1.68
C LEU A 136 10.14 18.05 -2.32
N LYS A 137 11.10 18.91 -2.69
CA LYS A 137 10.84 20.20 -3.36
C LYS A 137 10.13 20.05 -4.71
N THR A 138 10.41 18.96 -5.43
CA THR A 138 9.92 18.76 -6.80
C THR A 138 8.67 17.89 -6.84
N PHE A 139 8.55 16.94 -5.92
CA PHE A 139 7.51 15.91 -5.92
C PHE A 139 6.23 16.38 -5.22
N PHE A 140 6.35 17.13 -4.13
CA PHE A 140 5.22 17.63 -3.33
C PHE A 140 5.06 19.15 -3.42
N HIS A 141 3.94 19.67 -2.93
CA HIS A 141 3.78 21.11 -2.66
C HIS A 141 4.37 21.47 -1.30
N SER A 142 4.79 22.71 -1.13
CA SER A 142 5.49 23.16 0.08
C SER A 142 4.67 23.02 1.37
N ASP A 143 3.35 23.12 1.28
CA ASP A 143 2.40 23.04 2.40
C ASP A 143 1.88 21.61 2.66
N ASP A 144 2.29 20.63 1.84
CA ASP A 144 1.87 19.25 2.03
C ASP A 144 2.45 18.68 3.33
N LEU A 145 1.59 18.07 4.15
CA LEU A 145 2.03 17.30 5.31
C LEU A 145 2.50 15.92 4.85
N VAL A 146 3.77 15.60 5.10
CA VAL A 146 4.38 14.34 4.70
C VAL A 146 4.94 13.64 5.93
N PHE A 147 4.64 12.34 6.04
CA PHE A 147 5.31 11.49 7.03
C PHE A 147 6.71 11.11 6.53
N ILE A 148 7.75 11.27 7.36
CA ILE A 148 9.09 10.72 7.14
C ILE A 148 9.60 10.09 8.43
N GLY A 149 9.92 8.80 8.42
CA GLY A 149 10.38 8.07 9.60
C GLY A 149 10.49 6.56 9.38
N ASP A 150 10.62 5.80 10.46
CA ASP A 150 10.63 4.34 10.39
C ASP A 150 9.24 3.74 10.07
N ARG A 151 9.22 2.50 9.57
CA ARG A 151 7.99 1.75 9.30
C ARG A 151 7.10 1.65 10.53
N THR A 152 7.70 1.36 11.69
CA THR A 152 6.99 1.03 12.94
C THR A 152 6.63 2.26 13.79
N GLU A 153 7.21 3.43 13.48
CA GLU A 153 6.95 4.66 14.22
C GLU A 153 5.50 5.15 14.08
N PRO A 154 4.89 5.67 15.16
CA PRO A 154 3.63 6.38 15.03
C PRO A 154 3.82 7.67 14.23
N GLY A 155 2.76 8.12 13.54
CA GLY A 155 2.74 9.44 12.92
C GLY A 155 2.45 10.51 13.96
N ILE A 156 3.41 11.39 14.23
CA ILE A 156 3.35 12.45 15.22
C ILE A 156 3.50 13.81 14.49
N PRO A 157 2.42 14.60 14.41
CA PRO A 157 2.48 15.97 13.88
C PRO A 157 3.56 16.81 14.56
N GLY A 158 4.33 17.56 13.78
CA GLY A 158 5.44 18.39 14.27
C GLY A 158 6.73 17.63 14.54
N THR A 159 6.72 16.29 14.51
CA THR A 159 7.93 15.45 14.71
C THR A 159 8.31 14.71 13.43
N ASN A 160 7.52 13.72 13.04
CA ASN A 160 7.74 12.89 11.85
C ASN A 160 6.59 13.01 10.83
N ILE A 161 5.65 13.93 11.07
CA ILE A 161 4.74 14.51 10.08
C ILE A 161 4.94 16.01 10.11
N ARG A 162 5.45 16.57 9.02
CA ARG A 162 5.75 18.01 8.87
C ARG A 162 5.35 18.48 7.48
N THR A 163 5.25 19.80 7.29
CA THR A 163 5.15 20.34 5.94
C THR A 163 6.41 20.03 5.16
N VAL A 164 6.32 19.98 3.83
CA VAL A 164 7.50 19.82 2.96
C VAL A 164 8.52 20.94 3.18
N ALA A 165 8.06 22.18 3.37
CA ALA A 165 8.93 23.30 3.68
C ALA A 165 9.71 23.09 4.99
N ASP A 166 9.05 22.57 6.02
CA ASP A 166 9.69 22.26 7.30
C ASP A 166 10.67 21.09 7.18
N TRP A 167 10.34 20.05 6.41
CA TRP A 167 11.25 18.93 6.15
C TRP A 167 12.52 19.38 5.44
N ILE A 168 12.39 20.19 4.39
CA ILE A 168 13.53 20.74 3.67
C ILE A 168 14.40 21.58 4.60
N SER A 169 13.78 22.42 5.44
CA SER A 169 14.51 23.22 6.42
C SER A 169 15.24 22.34 7.44
N PHE A 170 14.56 21.33 7.98
CA PHE A 170 15.12 20.36 8.92
C PHE A 170 16.38 19.68 8.37
N PHE A 171 16.34 19.20 7.12
CA PHE A 171 17.51 18.58 6.48
C PHE A 171 18.64 19.58 6.22
N LYS A 172 18.33 20.81 5.79
CA LYS A 172 19.33 21.87 5.59
C LYS A 172 20.07 22.27 6.86
N TYR A 173 19.43 22.13 8.02
CA TYR A 173 20.05 22.38 9.33
C TYR A 173 20.69 21.13 9.95
N GLY A 174 20.92 20.07 9.16
CA GLY A 174 21.63 18.86 9.59
C GLY A 174 20.77 17.83 10.31
N GLY A 175 19.45 17.99 10.30
CA GLY A 175 18.53 16.98 10.81
C GLY A 175 18.59 15.68 10.00
N THR A 176 18.31 14.55 10.65
CA THR A 176 18.25 13.23 10.01
C THR A 176 16.90 12.56 10.28
N ALA A 177 16.35 11.89 9.26
CA ALA A 177 15.07 11.19 9.35
C ALA A 177 14.96 10.13 8.25
N GLY A 178 13.97 9.25 8.35
CA GLY A 178 13.72 8.16 7.40
C GLY A 178 13.86 6.79 8.07
N PRO A 179 13.91 5.69 7.30
CA PRO A 179 14.23 5.66 5.87
C PRO A 179 13.01 5.67 4.93
N PHE A 180 11.79 5.87 5.46
CA PHE A 180 10.55 5.84 4.67
C PHE A 180 9.84 7.17 4.66
N PHE A 181 9.03 7.38 3.61
CA PHE A 181 8.01 8.44 3.57
C PHE A 181 6.68 7.88 3.04
N ILE A 182 5.57 8.56 3.33
CA ILE A 182 4.26 8.23 2.74
C ILE A 182 4.09 8.95 1.40
N ILE A 183 3.69 8.20 0.38
CA ILE A 183 3.66 8.68 -1.00
C ILE A 183 2.63 9.77 -1.29
N ASN A 184 1.58 9.89 -0.48
CA ASN A 184 0.54 10.92 -0.62
C ASN A 184 0.52 11.85 0.60
N PRO A 185 0.20 13.14 0.42
CA PRO A 185 0.07 14.09 1.52
C PRO A 185 -1.02 13.69 2.52
N LEU A 186 -0.78 14.04 3.78
CA LEU A 186 -1.67 13.79 4.91
C LEU A 186 -2.54 15.01 5.23
N ASP A 187 -3.70 14.78 5.82
CA ASP A 187 -4.66 15.83 6.21
C ASP A 187 -4.38 16.42 7.61
N GLY A 188 -3.53 15.75 8.40
CA GLY A 188 -3.19 16.17 9.76
C GLY A 188 -4.28 15.89 10.79
N ILE A 189 -5.35 15.18 10.43
CA ILE A 189 -6.49 14.91 11.31
C ILE A 189 -6.39 13.47 11.83
N PRO A 190 -6.49 13.20 13.14
CA PRO A 190 -6.46 11.84 13.65
C PRO A 190 -7.66 11.02 13.15
N ARG A 191 -7.44 9.72 12.98
CA ARG A 191 -8.47 8.72 12.67
C ARG A 191 -8.27 7.50 13.55
N LEU A 192 -9.34 6.78 13.86
CA LEU A 192 -9.24 5.50 14.56
C LEU A 192 -8.41 4.51 13.74
N LYS A 193 -7.52 3.78 14.42
CA LYS A 193 -6.79 2.67 13.79
C LYS A 193 -7.78 1.59 13.34
N ASN A 194 -7.39 0.82 12.33
CA ASN A 194 -8.17 -0.35 11.88
C ASN A 194 -8.33 -1.43 12.97
N THR A 195 -7.49 -1.39 14.02
CA THR A 195 -7.61 -2.22 15.22
C THR A 195 -8.65 -1.71 16.22
N TYR A 196 -9.29 -0.56 15.95
CA TYR A 196 -10.22 0.14 16.85
C TYR A 196 -9.63 0.50 18.21
N GLN A 197 -8.30 0.57 18.31
CA GLN A 197 -7.59 0.94 19.53
C GLN A 197 -6.58 2.04 19.23
N GLY A 198 -6.88 3.24 19.73
CA GLY A 198 -6.09 4.44 19.53
C GLY A 198 -6.25 5.04 18.13
N GLU A 199 -5.58 6.18 17.95
CA GLU A 199 -5.67 6.98 16.74
C GLU A 199 -4.37 6.92 15.92
N THR A 200 -4.47 7.32 14.66
CA THR A 200 -3.35 7.45 13.74
C THR A 200 -3.53 8.68 12.86
N TYR A 201 -2.40 9.26 12.46
CA TYR A 201 -2.30 10.37 11.52
C TYR A 201 -1.77 9.93 10.14
N ARG A 202 -1.45 8.65 9.97
CA ARG A 202 -0.67 8.15 8.82
C ARG A 202 -1.26 6.91 8.13
N GLY A 203 -2.55 6.68 8.29
CA GLY A 203 -3.30 5.62 7.61
C GLY A 203 -3.96 6.09 6.31
N ASP A 204 -4.55 5.15 5.56
CA ASP A 204 -5.22 5.44 4.28
C ASP A 204 -6.34 6.50 4.39
N GLN A 205 -6.98 6.61 5.57
CA GLN A 205 -8.04 7.60 5.85
C GLN A 205 -7.51 8.99 6.19
N ASN A 206 -6.20 9.13 6.39
CA ASN A 206 -5.53 10.40 6.68
C ASN A 206 -4.98 11.06 5.40
N ILE A 207 -5.23 10.49 4.22
CA ILE A 207 -4.76 11.06 2.95
C ILE A 207 -5.59 12.31 2.62
N LYS A 208 -4.91 13.46 2.45
CA LYS A 208 -5.53 14.73 2.06
C LYS A 208 -5.93 14.74 0.59
N VAL A 209 -5.05 14.23 -0.28
CA VAL A 209 -5.24 14.21 -1.73
C VAL A 209 -4.51 13.03 -2.35
N PHE A 210 -5.16 12.37 -3.30
CA PHE A 210 -4.60 11.23 -4.03
C PHE A 210 -3.87 11.73 -5.29
N ARG A 211 -2.56 11.95 -5.19
CA ARG A 211 -1.73 12.39 -6.32
C ARG A 211 -0.79 11.31 -6.85
N HIS A 212 -0.43 10.34 -6.03
CA HIS A 212 0.66 9.42 -6.36
C HIS A 212 0.30 7.96 -6.08
N ALA A 213 0.80 7.05 -6.91
CA ALA A 213 0.79 5.60 -6.68
C ALA A 213 2.21 5.04 -6.81
N LEU A 214 2.51 3.95 -6.07
CA LEU A 214 3.84 3.34 -6.01
C LEU A 214 3.88 1.99 -6.73
N ILE A 215 4.70 1.86 -7.75
CA ILE A 215 4.92 0.60 -8.47
C ILE A 215 6.31 0.09 -8.12
N GLU A 216 6.40 -1.18 -7.75
CA GLU A 216 7.68 -1.86 -7.49
C GLU A 216 7.64 -3.31 -8.00
N PHE A 217 8.82 -3.87 -8.19
CA PHE A 217 9.03 -5.27 -8.50
C PHE A 217 9.98 -5.88 -7.46
N ASP A 218 9.65 -7.08 -6.98
CA ASP A 218 10.51 -7.85 -6.07
C ASP A 218 11.38 -8.89 -6.81
N ASP A 219 10.92 -9.33 -7.99
CA ASP A 219 11.46 -10.48 -8.71
C ASP A 219 12.21 -10.11 -10.01
N LEU A 220 12.23 -8.83 -10.39
CA LEU A 220 12.99 -8.36 -11.56
C LEU A 220 14.40 -7.90 -11.17
N SER A 221 15.37 -8.14 -12.04
CA SER A 221 16.70 -7.54 -11.92
C SER A 221 16.61 -6.01 -11.98
N HIS A 222 17.58 -5.29 -11.40
CA HIS A 222 17.61 -3.83 -11.53
C HIS A 222 17.65 -3.37 -12.99
N ASP A 223 18.43 -4.04 -13.83
CA ASP A 223 18.51 -3.74 -15.27
C ASP A 223 17.14 -3.89 -15.95
N ASP A 224 16.41 -4.97 -15.67
CA ASP A 224 15.07 -5.15 -16.24
C ASP A 224 14.05 -4.16 -15.67
N GLN A 225 14.19 -3.73 -14.41
CA GLN A 225 13.38 -2.65 -13.87
C GLN A 225 13.65 -1.32 -14.57
N ILE A 226 14.92 -0.99 -14.85
CA ILE A 226 15.30 0.21 -15.60
C ILE A 226 14.71 0.14 -17.01
N ARG A 227 14.87 -0.98 -17.72
CA ARG A 227 14.26 -1.20 -19.03
C ARG A 227 12.74 -1.04 -19.00
N PHE A 228 12.08 -1.64 -18.01
CA PHE A 228 10.64 -1.47 -17.81
C PHE A 228 10.26 0.02 -17.71
N TRP A 229 10.95 0.78 -16.86
CA TRP A 229 10.67 2.20 -16.65
C TRP A 229 10.95 3.07 -17.88
N MET A 230 11.98 2.73 -18.66
CA MET A 230 12.31 3.41 -19.90
C MET A 230 11.29 3.15 -21.01
N ALA A 231 10.69 1.97 -21.06
CA ALA A 231 9.75 1.56 -22.11
C ALA A 231 8.26 1.81 -21.78
N ILE A 232 7.88 1.87 -20.51
CA ILE A 232 6.48 1.94 -20.11
C ILE A 232 5.86 3.33 -20.33
N ASN A 233 4.63 3.35 -20.87
CA ASN A 233 3.84 4.59 -21.00
C ASN A 233 3.07 4.88 -19.70
N LEU A 234 3.78 5.25 -18.64
CA LEU A 234 3.20 5.72 -17.38
C LEU A 234 3.66 7.16 -17.06
N PRO A 235 2.83 7.94 -16.35
CA PRO A 235 3.18 9.30 -15.94
C PRO A 235 4.11 9.29 -14.72
N VAL A 236 5.35 8.87 -14.88
CA VAL A 236 6.37 8.79 -13.82
C VAL A 236 6.71 10.19 -13.29
N ARG A 237 6.91 10.28 -11.98
CA ARG A 237 7.35 11.48 -11.24
C ARG A 237 8.70 11.29 -10.60
N ALA A 238 9.01 10.09 -10.10
CA ALA A 238 10.31 9.76 -9.56
C ALA A 238 10.59 8.26 -9.62
N LEU A 239 11.86 7.89 -9.77
CA LEU A 239 12.35 6.53 -9.59
C LEU A 239 13.43 6.51 -8.50
N ILE A 240 13.28 5.64 -7.52
CA ILE A 240 14.16 5.58 -6.34
C ILE A 240 14.70 4.16 -6.21
N ASP A 241 16.01 4.00 -6.31
CA ASP A 241 16.70 2.76 -5.90
C ASP A 241 16.59 2.63 -4.38
N THR A 242 16.02 1.52 -3.93
CA THR A 242 15.80 1.24 -2.51
C THR A 242 17.07 0.88 -1.73
N GLY A 243 18.23 0.79 -2.39
CA GLY A 243 19.43 0.18 -1.82
C GLY A 243 19.24 -1.31 -1.54
N GLY A 244 18.32 -1.93 -2.28
CA GLY A 244 17.81 -3.29 -2.09
C GLY A 244 17.69 -4.05 -3.42
N LYS A 245 16.52 -4.66 -3.66
CA LYS A 245 16.20 -5.40 -4.89
C LYS A 245 15.32 -4.60 -5.86
N SER A 246 14.76 -3.49 -5.40
CA SER A 246 13.64 -2.84 -6.06
C SER A 246 13.96 -1.38 -6.35
N ILE A 247 13.44 -0.90 -7.46
CA ILE A 247 13.30 0.50 -7.82
C ILE A 247 11.84 0.87 -7.58
N HIS A 248 11.62 1.78 -6.66
CA HIS A 248 10.30 2.35 -6.41
C HIS A 248 9.98 3.38 -7.49
N GLY A 249 8.97 3.11 -8.31
CA GLY A 249 8.45 4.08 -9.27
C GLY A 249 7.19 4.76 -8.76
N LEU A 250 7.28 6.09 -8.61
CA LEU A 250 6.18 6.92 -8.20
C LEU A 250 5.54 7.56 -9.43
N ILE A 251 4.26 7.29 -9.66
CA ILE A 251 3.51 7.82 -10.81
C ILE A 251 2.48 8.86 -10.39
N ASP A 252 2.17 9.80 -11.27
CA ASP A 252 1.13 10.81 -11.11
C ASP A 252 -0.23 10.23 -11.48
N VAL A 253 -1.16 10.22 -10.52
CA VAL A 253 -2.55 9.80 -10.71
C VAL A 253 -3.54 10.95 -10.53
N SER A 254 -3.05 12.17 -10.31
CA SER A 254 -3.89 13.35 -10.14
C SER A 254 -4.84 13.63 -11.31
N PRO A 255 -4.52 13.33 -12.60
CA PRO A 255 -5.46 13.53 -13.70
C PRO A 255 -6.69 12.60 -13.66
N LEU A 256 -6.69 11.57 -12.82
CA LEU A 256 -7.83 10.65 -12.65
C LEU A 256 -8.91 11.22 -11.72
N GLU A 257 -8.69 12.39 -11.13
CA GLU A 257 -9.61 13.07 -10.20
C GLU A 257 -10.15 12.17 -9.07
N ILE A 258 -9.27 11.39 -8.45
CA ILE A 258 -9.65 10.49 -7.35
C ILE A 258 -9.99 11.32 -6.11
N ARG A 259 -11.25 11.24 -5.65
CA ARG A 259 -11.74 11.99 -4.48
C ARG A 259 -12.07 11.11 -3.28
N THR A 260 -12.32 9.82 -3.52
CA THR A 260 -12.78 8.89 -2.49
C THR A 260 -11.96 7.61 -2.46
N ALA A 261 -12.06 6.86 -1.35
CA ALA A 261 -11.48 5.53 -1.24
C ALA A 261 -12.06 4.55 -2.28
N ASP A 262 -13.31 4.74 -2.70
CA ASP A 262 -13.95 3.91 -3.72
C ASP A 262 -13.42 4.24 -5.12
N ASP A 263 -13.15 5.51 -5.41
CA ASP A 263 -12.46 5.90 -6.65
C ASP A 263 -11.05 5.31 -6.67
N TRP A 264 -10.32 5.37 -5.56
CA TRP A 264 -8.99 4.74 -5.45
C TRP A 264 -9.07 3.23 -5.70
N ASN A 265 -10.05 2.55 -5.11
CA ASN A 265 -10.25 1.12 -5.33
C ASN A 265 -10.54 0.81 -6.81
N ARG A 266 -11.38 1.60 -7.47
CA ARG A 266 -11.75 1.43 -8.88
C ARG A 266 -10.58 1.72 -9.83
N HIS A 267 -9.96 2.89 -9.69
CA HIS A 267 -8.96 3.38 -10.63
C HIS A 267 -7.58 2.77 -10.37
N ILE A 268 -7.16 2.69 -9.11
CA ILE A 268 -5.82 2.21 -8.77
C ILE A 268 -5.85 0.70 -8.52
N LYS A 269 -6.59 0.22 -7.52
CA LYS A 269 -6.48 -1.19 -7.14
C LYS A 269 -6.97 -2.14 -8.23
N GLN A 270 -8.07 -1.82 -8.89
CA GLN A 270 -8.65 -2.65 -9.94
C GLN A 270 -8.01 -2.36 -11.31
N ARG A 271 -8.29 -1.17 -11.88
CA ARG A 271 -7.91 -0.86 -13.27
C ARG A 271 -6.40 -0.79 -13.51
N LEU A 272 -5.65 -0.17 -12.60
CA LEU A 272 -4.19 -0.06 -12.75
C LEU A 272 -3.49 -1.33 -12.27
N TYR A 273 -3.74 -1.79 -11.04
CA TYR A 273 -3.02 -2.94 -10.49
C TYR A 273 -3.55 -4.27 -11.01
N ASP A 274 -4.75 -4.67 -10.58
CA ASP A 274 -5.23 -6.03 -10.80
C ASP A 274 -5.40 -6.36 -12.30
N GLU A 275 -5.82 -5.38 -13.10
CA GLU A 275 -6.07 -5.57 -14.54
C GLU A 275 -4.82 -5.44 -15.43
N ARG A 276 -3.82 -4.65 -15.02
CA ARG A 276 -2.70 -4.25 -15.90
C ARG A 276 -1.32 -4.55 -15.32
N LEU A 277 -1.01 -4.07 -14.12
CA LEU A 277 0.35 -4.14 -13.57
C LEU A 277 0.68 -5.47 -12.89
N VAL A 278 -0.24 -6.03 -12.09
CA VAL A 278 -0.02 -7.32 -11.42
C VAL A 278 0.26 -8.46 -12.40
N PRO A 279 -0.43 -8.55 -13.56
CA PRO A 279 -0.06 -9.51 -14.61
C PRO A 279 1.39 -9.36 -15.10
N LEU A 280 1.94 -8.14 -15.10
CA LEU A 280 3.32 -7.85 -15.50
C LEU A 280 4.34 -8.15 -14.39
N GLY A 281 3.90 -8.63 -13.22
CA GLY A 281 4.79 -8.96 -12.09
C GLY A 281 5.00 -7.84 -11.07
N VAL A 282 4.25 -6.74 -11.16
CA VAL A 282 4.28 -5.68 -10.11
C VAL A 282 3.74 -6.21 -8.79
N ASP A 283 4.38 -5.83 -7.67
CA ASP A 283 3.90 -6.23 -6.34
C ASP A 283 2.48 -5.72 -6.09
N ARG A 284 1.59 -6.68 -5.81
CA ARG A 284 0.19 -6.43 -5.54
C ARG A 284 -0.07 -5.74 -4.21
N ALA A 285 0.86 -5.78 -3.26
CA ALA A 285 0.68 -5.17 -1.95
C ALA A 285 0.87 -3.65 -1.97
N CYS A 286 1.55 -3.11 -2.98
CA CYS A 286 1.87 -1.70 -3.13
C CYS A 286 0.73 -0.76 -3.57
N LYS A 287 -0.53 -1.15 -3.38
CA LYS A 287 -1.70 -0.44 -3.94
C LYS A 287 -2.55 0.36 -2.94
N ASN A 288 -2.07 0.59 -1.72
CA ASN A 288 -2.75 1.45 -0.75
C ASN A 288 -2.27 2.91 -0.86
N PRO A 289 -3.13 3.91 -0.64
CA PRO A 289 -2.77 5.30 -0.87
C PRO A 289 -1.78 5.87 0.16
N ALA A 290 -1.76 5.34 1.39
CA ALA A 290 -0.75 5.68 2.40
C ALA A 290 0.48 4.75 2.36
N ARG A 291 0.84 4.23 1.17
CA ARG A 291 1.98 3.32 1.02
C ARG A 291 3.27 4.02 1.42
N LEU A 292 4.14 3.27 2.10
CA LEU A 292 5.50 3.71 2.40
C LEU A 292 6.41 3.44 1.20
N SER A 293 7.21 4.44 0.85
CA SER A 293 8.30 4.34 -0.12
C SER A 293 9.63 4.72 0.56
N ARG A 294 10.76 4.30 0.00
CA ARG A 294 12.09 4.68 0.49
C ARG A 294 12.39 6.14 0.20
N LEU A 295 12.83 6.89 1.21
CA LEU A 295 13.31 8.27 1.04
C LEU A 295 14.70 8.25 0.39
N PRO A 296 14.92 8.87 -0.78
CA PRO A 296 16.26 8.90 -1.37
C PRO A 296 17.21 9.74 -0.51
N GLY A 297 18.51 9.50 -0.59
CA GLY A 297 19.52 10.17 0.21
C GLY A 297 19.74 9.61 1.62
N VAL A 298 19.09 8.49 1.96
CA VAL A 298 19.21 7.83 3.27
C VAL A 298 19.88 6.47 3.14
N ILE A 299 20.86 6.20 4.01
CA ILE A 299 21.52 4.89 4.08
C ILE A 299 20.58 3.87 4.72
N ARG A 300 20.43 2.73 4.04
CA ARG A 300 19.68 1.59 4.56
C ARG A 300 20.53 0.84 5.59
N GLN A 301 20.13 0.93 6.85
CA GLN A 301 20.84 0.34 8.01
C GLN A 301 21.22 -1.14 7.80
N GLU A 302 20.32 -1.97 7.26
CA GLU A 302 20.59 -3.41 7.16
C GLU A 302 21.61 -3.78 6.08
N SER A 303 21.70 -2.99 5.00
CA SER A 303 22.59 -3.29 3.85
C SER A 303 23.79 -2.36 3.74
N GLY A 304 23.79 -1.24 4.47
CA GLY A 304 24.77 -0.16 4.33
C GLY A 304 24.69 0.58 2.98
N LYS A 305 23.72 0.26 2.12
CA LYS A 305 23.58 0.86 0.79
C LYS A 305 22.77 2.15 0.87
N MET A 306 23.16 3.14 0.07
CA MET A 306 22.40 4.37 -0.12
C MET A 306 21.09 4.08 -0.88
N GLN A 307 19.99 4.66 -0.41
CA GLN A 307 18.76 4.78 -1.20
C GLN A 307 18.96 5.95 -2.16
N ARG A 308 18.95 5.73 -3.48
CA ARG A 308 19.38 6.74 -4.48
C ARG A 308 18.21 7.22 -5.32
N LEU A 309 18.16 8.52 -5.59
CA LEU A 309 17.26 9.06 -6.60
C LEU A 309 17.85 8.80 -7.99
N LEU A 310 17.11 8.10 -8.87
CA LEU A 310 17.57 7.75 -10.21
C LEU A 310 16.96 8.64 -11.31
N TRP A 311 15.75 9.14 -11.10
CA TRP A 311 15.03 9.95 -12.08
C TRP A 311 14.01 10.81 -11.36
N LEU A 312 13.81 12.07 -11.79
CA LEU A 312 12.88 12.99 -11.14
C LEU A 312 12.24 13.96 -12.15
N SER A 313 10.93 14.19 -12.00
CA SER A 313 10.18 15.16 -12.82
C SER A 313 9.16 15.97 -12.01
N PRO A 314 8.99 17.27 -12.32
CA PRO A 314 7.96 18.11 -11.71
C PRO A 314 6.53 17.81 -12.18
N THR A 315 6.35 16.99 -13.21
CA THR A 315 5.04 16.60 -13.77
C THR A 315 5.07 15.14 -14.21
N GLY A 316 3.94 14.43 -14.13
CA GLY A 316 3.89 13.03 -14.55
C GLY A 316 4.17 12.88 -16.04
N ARG A 317 5.20 12.11 -16.41
CA ARG A 317 5.58 11.87 -17.81
C ARG A 317 6.30 10.54 -17.98
N ARG A 318 6.47 10.09 -19.23
CA ARG A 318 7.34 8.95 -19.56
C ARG A 318 8.79 9.30 -19.25
N CYS A 319 9.59 8.30 -18.85
CA CYS A 319 11.02 8.48 -18.64
C CYS A 319 11.73 8.85 -19.95
N MET A 320 11.39 8.15 -21.04
CA MET A 320 11.88 8.47 -22.39
C MET A 320 10.88 9.34 -23.15
N ASN A 321 11.37 10.44 -23.74
CA ASN A 321 10.66 11.16 -24.78
C ASN A 321 10.95 10.46 -26.11
N VAL A 322 10.09 9.51 -26.48
CA VAL A 322 10.02 9.00 -27.86
C VAL A 322 9.00 9.83 -28.64
#